data_AF-A0A1B7W3Y8-F1
#
_entry.id   AF-A0A1B7W3Y8-F1
#
_cell.length_a   1.000
_cell.length_b   1.000
_cell.length_c   1.000
_cell.angle_alpha   90.00
_cell.angle_beta   90.00
_cell.angle_gamma   90.00
#
_symmetry.space_group_name_H-M   'P 1'
#
loop_
_entity.id
_entity.type
_entity.pdbx_description
1 polymer ?
#
loop_
_entity_poly.entity_id
_entity_poly.type
_entity_poly.pdbx_seq_one_letter_code
_entity_poly.pdbx_strand_id
1 'polypeptide(L)'
;VQLRLEEMIQGNQLAASARQQLLKFYAEIGLPQKLADLGLGNITLGELQTAAEISLEPNSDIHRLPFNVALEQLMAAMVSTTAPIDVNRVSTRGISDEVKE
;
A
#
# COMPACT_ATOMS: atom_id res chain seq x y z
N VAL A 1 -6.49 0.94 1.62
CA VAL A 1 -5.16 0.64 2.21
C VAL A 1 -4.80 -0.85 2.14
N GLN A 2 -5.68 -1.78 2.53
CA GLN A 2 -5.40 -3.22 2.47
C GLN A 2 -4.83 -3.72 1.13
N LEU A 3 -5.52 -3.48 0.01
CA LEU A 3 -5.02 -3.92 -1.32
C LEU A 3 -3.65 -3.32 -1.67
N ARG A 4 -3.35 -2.13 -1.14
CA ARG A 4 -2.05 -1.49 -1.33
C ARG A 4 -0.95 -2.23 -0.54
N LEU A 5 -1.26 -2.72 0.65
CA LEU A 5 -0.35 -3.58 1.43
C LEU A 5 -0.09 -4.91 0.70
N GLU A 6 -1.13 -5.57 0.19
CA GLU A 6 -1.00 -6.80 -0.58
C GLU A 6 -0.12 -6.62 -1.82
N GLU A 7 -0.31 -5.52 -2.56
CA GLU A 7 0.54 -5.14 -3.69
C GLU A 7 2.00 -4.95 -3.26
N MET A 8 2.24 -4.17 -2.20
CA MET A 8 3.59 -3.77 -1.78
C MET A 8 4.40 -4.91 -1.13
N ILE A 9 3.74 -5.75 -0.33
CA ILE A 9 4.38 -6.79 0.49
C ILE A 9 4.47 -8.11 -0.29
N GLN A 10 3.39 -8.50 -0.97
CA GLN A 10 3.31 -9.79 -1.67
C GLN A 10 3.54 -9.68 -3.18
N GLY A 11 3.57 -8.48 -3.76
CA GLY A 11 3.63 -8.30 -5.21
C GLY A 11 2.35 -8.76 -5.92
N ASN A 12 1.21 -8.67 -5.24
CA ASN A 12 -0.06 -9.20 -5.75
C ASN A 12 -0.64 -8.29 -6.85
N GLN A 13 -0.45 -8.70 -8.11
CA GLN A 13 -0.96 -7.97 -9.29
C GLN A 13 -2.49 -7.94 -9.36
N LEU A 14 -3.17 -8.93 -8.78
CA LEU A 14 -4.63 -8.92 -8.69
C LEU A 14 -5.10 -7.84 -7.71
N ALA A 15 -4.42 -7.67 -6.58
CA ALA A 15 -4.71 -6.59 -5.65
C ALA A 15 -4.52 -5.20 -6.30
N ALA A 16 -3.49 -5.06 -7.14
CA ALA A 16 -3.23 -3.83 -7.89
C ALA A 16 -4.38 -3.51 -8.86
N SER A 17 -4.83 -4.51 -9.64
CA SER A 17 -5.95 -4.36 -10.59
C SER A 17 -7.27 -4.08 -9.88
N ALA A 18 -7.57 -4.81 -8.80
CA ALA A 18 -8.76 -4.60 -7.97
C ALA A 18 -8.78 -3.19 -7.35
N ARG A 19 -7.62 -2.70 -6.89
CA ARG A 19 -7.47 -1.34 -6.34
C ARG A 19 -7.82 -0.28 -7.39
N GLN A 20 -7.38 -0.44 -8.64
CA GLN A 20 -7.72 0.51 -9.71
C GLN A 20 -9.23 0.53 -10.00
N GLN A 21 -9.87 -0.63 -10.04
CA GLN A 21 -11.33 -0.71 -10.23
C GLN A 21 -12.09 -0.03 -9.08
N LEU A 22 -11.67 -0.27 -7.84
CA LEU A 22 -12.26 0.37 -6.67
C LEU A 22 -12.03 1.89 -6.66
N LEU A 23 -10.84 2.37 -7.03
CA LEU A 23 -10.59 3.81 -7.15
C LEU A 23 -11.51 4.44 -8.19
N LYS A 24 -11.70 3.82 -9.36
CA LYS A 24 -12.66 4.34 -10.35
C LYS A 24 -14.06 4.44 -9.75
N PHE A 25 -14.54 3.37 -9.11
CA PHE A 25 -15.85 3.35 -8.46
C PHE A 25 -15.99 4.41 -7.36
N TYR A 26 -14.99 4.53 -6.47
CA TYR A 26 -15.00 5.53 -5.39
C TYR A 26 -15.09 6.95 -5.93
N ALA A 27 -14.41 7.25 -7.05
CA ALA A 27 -14.53 8.55 -7.71
C ALA A 27 -15.94 8.79 -8.25
N GLU A 28 -16.57 7.78 -8.86
CA GLU A 28 -17.93 7.87 -9.42
C GLU A 28 -18.98 8.18 -8.35
N ILE A 29 -18.81 7.67 -7.12
CA ILE A 29 -19.74 7.90 -6.00
C ILE A 29 -19.29 8.98 -5.01
N GLY A 30 -18.17 9.67 -5.28
CA GLY A 30 -17.67 10.76 -4.45
C GLY A 30 -17.07 10.34 -3.10
N LEU A 31 -16.53 9.12 -2.98
CA LEU A 31 -15.81 8.68 -1.80
C LEU A 31 -14.35 9.18 -1.77
N PRO A 32 -13.80 9.46 -0.58
CA PRO A 32 -12.42 9.89 -0.41
C PRO A 32 -11.43 8.77 -0.75
N GLN A 33 -10.31 9.12 -1.39
CA GLN A 33 -9.32 8.17 -1.90
C GLN A 33 -7.92 8.37 -1.31
N LYS A 34 -7.61 9.59 -0.86
CA LYS A 34 -6.35 10.00 -0.24
C LYS A 34 -6.62 10.80 1.05
N LEU A 35 -5.59 10.95 1.87
CA LEU A 35 -5.64 11.69 3.13
C LEU A 35 -6.18 13.12 2.95
N ALA A 36 -5.80 13.80 1.86
CA ALA A 36 -6.30 15.14 1.55
C ALA A 36 -7.83 15.19 1.39
N ASP A 37 -8.46 14.16 0.83
CA ASP A 37 -9.91 14.10 0.66
C ASP A 37 -10.64 13.92 2.01
N LEU A 38 -9.92 13.44 3.03
CA LEU A 38 -10.38 13.32 4.42
C LEU A 38 -10.09 14.58 5.26
N GLY A 39 -9.57 15.66 4.66
CA GLY A 39 -9.12 16.85 5.37
C GLY A 39 -7.75 16.70 6.06
N LEU A 40 -7.05 15.60 5.82
CA LEU A 40 -5.74 15.27 6.41
C LEU A 40 -4.58 15.61 5.47
N GLY A 41 -4.74 16.62 4.60
CA GLY A 41 -3.72 16.98 3.60
C GLY A 41 -2.40 17.48 4.21
N ASN A 42 -2.45 18.00 5.44
CA ASN A 42 -1.30 18.53 6.18
C ASN A 42 -0.94 17.67 7.40
N ILE A 43 -1.39 16.41 7.44
CA ILE A 43 -1.05 15.51 8.54
C ILE A 43 0.47 15.38 8.66
N THR A 44 0.98 15.46 9.88
CA THR A 44 2.41 15.30 10.14
C THR A 44 2.80 13.82 10.10
N LEU A 45 4.11 13.56 9.93
CA LEU A 45 4.63 12.20 9.99
C LEU A 45 4.35 11.54 11.36
N GLY A 46 4.44 12.32 12.44
CA GLY A 46 4.18 11.84 13.81
C GLY A 46 2.71 11.45 14.02
N GLU A 47 1.76 12.26 13.56
CA GLU A 47 0.33 11.91 13.64
C GLU A 47 -0.02 10.68 12.81
N LEU A 48 0.58 10.56 11.61
CA LEU A 48 0.41 9.38 10.77
C LEU A 48 0.98 8.13 11.44
N GLN A 49 2.15 8.25 12.08
CA GLN A 49 2.76 7.17 12.86
C GLN A 49 1.84 6.73 14.00
N THR A 50 1.31 7.68 14.79
CA THR A 50 0.38 7.36 15.88
C THR A 50 -0.86 6.62 15.37
N ALA A 51 -1.44 7.05 14.24
CA ALA A 51 -2.58 6.34 13.63
C ALA A 51 -2.22 4.91 13.18
N ALA A 52 -1.01 4.72 12.64
CA ALA A 52 -0.52 3.42 12.23
C ALA A 52 -0.22 2.49 13.42
N GLU A 53 0.35 3.01 14.53
CA GLU A 53 0.57 2.27 15.77
C GLU A 53 -0.75 1.78 16.37
N ILE A 54 -1.76 2.64 16.46
CA ILE A 54 -3.11 2.27 16.93
C ILE A 54 -3.69 1.16 16.05
N SER A 55 -3.51 1.26 14.72
CA SER A 55 -3.99 0.25 13.78
C SER A 55 -3.29 -1.10 13.95
N LEU A 56 -2.09 -1.14 14.53
CA LEU A 56 -1.26 -2.33 14.75
C LEU A 56 -1.40 -2.94 16.15
N GLU A 57 -2.22 -2.35 17.03
CA GLU A 57 -2.54 -2.92 18.34
C GLU A 57 -2.93 -4.42 18.25
N PRO A 58 -2.59 -5.27 19.24
CA PRO A 58 -2.72 -6.73 19.13
C PRO A 58 -4.12 -7.25 18.79
N ASN A 59 -5.17 -6.50 19.12
CA ASN A 59 -6.56 -6.88 18.88
C ASN A 59 -7.17 -6.27 17.61
N SER A 60 -6.38 -5.55 16.80
CA SER A 60 -6.83 -4.93 15.56
C SER A 60 -7.03 -5.96 14.45
N ASP A 61 -8.04 -5.73 13.60
CA ASP A 61 -8.38 -6.62 12.48
C ASP A 61 -7.26 -6.73 11.42
N ILE A 62 -6.28 -5.82 11.43
CA ILE A 62 -5.14 -5.86 10.51
C ILE A 62 -4.35 -7.19 10.61
N HIS A 63 -4.36 -7.83 11.77
CA HIS A 63 -3.69 -9.11 12.01
C HIS A 63 -4.43 -10.30 11.39
N ARG A 64 -5.61 -10.09 10.79
CA ARG A 64 -6.32 -11.10 9.99
C ARG A 64 -5.83 -11.18 8.55
N LEU A 65 -4.95 -10.26 8.12
CA LEU A 65 -4.31 -10.36 6.83
C LEU A 65 -3.40 -11.60 6.79
N PRO A 66 -3.25 -12.27 5.64
CA PRO A 66 -2.43 -13.48 5.50
C PRO A 66 -0.92 -13.19 5.49
N PHE A 67 -0.49 -12.07 6.08
CA PHE A 67 0.89 -11.60 6.21
C PHE A 67 1.00 -10.59 7.35
N ASN A 68 2.19 -10.49 7.94
CA ASN A 68 2.48 -9.48 8.95
C ASN A 68 2.65 -8.10 8.30
N VAL A 69 2.21 -7.06 9.01
CA VAL A 69 2.33 -5.68 8.56
C VAL A 69 3.24 -4.93 9.52
N ALA A 70 4.36 -4.42 9.01
CA ALA A 70 5.23 -3.52 9.76
C ALA A 70 4.69 -2.08 9.76
N LEU A 71 5.08 -1.29 10.76
CA LEU A 71 4.68 0.10 10.92
C LEU A 71 4.97 0.93 9.67
N GLU A 72 6.19 0.83 9.14
CA GLU A 72 6.64 1.58 7.97
C GLU A 72 5.87 1.18 6.71
N GLN A 73 5.51 -0.10 6.59
CA GLN A 73 4.71 -0.60 5.47
C GLN A 73 3.29 -0.04 5.51
N LEU A 74 2.68 0.02 6.70
CA LEU A 74 1.36 0.61 6.88
C LEU A 74 1.36 2.10 6.58
N MET A 75 2.31 2.85 7.12
CA MET A 75 2.46 4.27 6.84
C MET A 75 2.66 4.53 5.34
N ALA A 76 3.55 3.77 4.69
CA ALA A 76 3.78 3.88 3.24
C ALA A 76 2.51 3.55 2.43
N ALA A 77 1.71 2.57 2.85
CA ALA A 77 0.45 2.24 2.20
C ALA A 77 -0.63 3.32 2.40
N MET A 78 -0.66 4.00 3.55
CA MET A 78 -1.59 5.10 3.84
C MET A 78 -1.33 6.35 2.98
N VAL A 79 -0.06 6.66 2.68
CA VAL A 79 0.29 7.84 1.85
C VAL A 79 0.31 7.55 0.35
N SER A 80 0.31 6.28 -0.06
CA SER A 80 0.41 5.86 -1.47
C SER A 80 -0.86 5.22 -2.03
N THR A 81 -2.03 5.48 -1.44
CA THR A 81 -3.31 4.85 -1.83
C THR A 81 -3.68 5.05 -3.31
N THR A 82 -3.35 6.21 -3.87
CA THR A 82 -3.59 6.56 -5.28
C THR A 82 -2.33 6.50 -6.14
N ALA A 83 -1.20 6.04 -5.60
CA ALA A 83 0.02 5.92 -6.37
C ALA A 83 -0.17 4.89 -7.51
N PRO A 84 0.44 5.14 -8.69
CA PRO A 84 0.40 4.21 -9.81
C PRO A 84 1.04 2.87 -9.44
N ILE A 85 0.66 1.83 -10.16
CA ILE A 85 1.23 0.49 -10.02
C ILE A 85 2.62 0.52 -10.67
N ASP A 86 3.65 0.07 -9.94
CA ASP A 86 4.99 -0.03 -10.50
C ASP A 86 5.09 -1.33 -11.32
N VAL A 87 4.89 -1.19 -12.64
CA VAL A 87 4.99 -2.30 -13.59
C VAL A 87 6.42 -2.79 -13.81
N ASN A 88 7.44 -2.13 -13.24
CA ASN A 88 8.84 -2.33 -13.62
C ASN A 88 9.69 -3.11 -12.60
N ARG A 89 9.09 -3.69 -11.55
CA ARG A 89 9.82 -4.53 -10.58
C ARG A 89 10.27 -5.91 -11.12
N VAL A 90 10.00 -6.22 -12.39
CA VAL A 90 10.34 -7.52 -13.06
C VAL A 90 11.65 -7.43 -13.86
N SER A 91 12.71 -6.78 -13.37
CA SER A 91 14.02 -6.84 -14.05
C SER A 91 15.21 -6.59 -13.12
N THR A 92 15.42 -7.45 -12.12
CA THR A 92 16.78 -7.61 -11.52
C THR A 92 17.14 -9.04 -11.10
N ARG A 93 16.31 -10.06 -11.37
CA ARG A 93 16.62 -11.47 -11.03
C ARG A 93 17.15 -12.32 -12.21
N GLY A 94 17.85 -11.72 -13.16
CA GLY A 94 18.29 -12.45 -14.37
C GLY A 94 19.57 -11.95 -15.03
N ILE A 95 20.50 -11.34 -14.30
CA ILE A 95 21.85 -11.04 -14.84
C ILE A 95 22.88 -11.42 -13.78
N SER A 96 23.00 -12.70 -13.53
CA SER A 96 24.17 -13.30 -12.90
C SER A 96 24.23 -14.71 -13.46
N ASP A 97 24.76 -14.84 -14.67
CA ASP A 97 25.59 -15.98 -15.03
C ASP A 97 26.22 -15.78 -16.42
N GLU A 98 27.54 -16.00 -16.45
CA GLU A 98 28.39 -16.33 -17.59
C GLU A 98 28.84 -15.22 -18.55
N VAL A 99 30.02 -14.66 -18.25
CA VAL A 99 31.16 -14.75 -19.18
C VAL A 99 32.41 -15.19 -18.39
N LYS A 100 32.84 -16.44 -18.60
CA LYS A 100 34.20 -16.89 -18.26
C LYS A 100 35.06 -16.77 -19.51
N GLU A 101 36.19 -16.09 -19.31
CA GLU A 101 37.44 -16.03 -20.08
C GLU A 101 37.40 -15.84 -21.61
#